data_AF-A0A9E4XZN0-F1
#
_entry.id   AF-A0A9E4XZN0-F1
#
_cell.length_a   1.000
_cell.length_b   1.000
_cell.length_c   1.000
_cell.angle_alpha   90.00
_cell.angle_beta   90.00
_cell.angle_gamma   90.00
#
_symmetry.space_group_name_H-M   'P 1'
#
loop_
_entity.id
_entity.type
_entity.pdbx_description
1 polymer ?
#
loop_
_entity_poly.entity_id
_entity_poly.type
_entity_poly.pdbx_seq_one_letter_code
_entity_poly.pdbx_strand_id
1 'polypeptide(L)'
;QGTQEAGALFRSRDVGETWERVDLGETASSRMFQIAIDPAAPSHIHCCTYYGQVYSSEDGGDSWSKSQIPAEISRSNHVYPMVCG
;
A
#
# COMPACT_ATOMS: atom_id res chain seq x y z
N GLN A 1 4.88 1.87 -24.57
CA GLN A 1 5.24 2.58 -23.32
C GLN A 1 4.49 1.89 -22.20
N GLY A 2 5.19 1.12 -21.35
CA GLY A 2 4.58 0.38 -20.25
C GLY A 2 4.26 1.33 -19.10
N THR A 3 3.04 1.30 -18.59
CA THR A 3 2.51 2.23 -17.59
C THR A 3 3.23 2.07 -16.24
N GLN A 4 4.23 2.91 -15.98
CA GLN A 4 4.93 2.99 -14.69
C GLN A 4 4.55 4.25 -13.87
N GLU A 5 3.47 4.96 -14.18
CA GLU A 5 3.42 6.39 -13.83
C GLU A 5 2.76 6.73 -12.49
N ALA A 6 1.88 5.89 -11.92
CA ALA A 6 1.32 6.13 -10.59
C ALA A 6 0.67 4.87 -9.99
N GLY A 7 0.84 4.67 -8.69
CA GLY A 7 0.11 3.66 -7.92
C GLY A 7 -1.28 4.15 -7.51
N ALA A 8 -2.19 3.20 -7.32
CA ALA A 8 -3.55 3.45 -6.85
C ALA A 8 -4.02 2.27 -6.00
N LEU A 9 -4.81 2.55 -4.96
CA LEU A 9 -5.59 1.56 -4.25
C LEU A 9 -7.07 1.81 -4.52
N PHE A 10 -7.81 0.73 -4.73
CA PHE A 10 -9.25 0.74 -4.84
C PHE A 10 -9.81 -0.23 -3.82
N ARG A 11 -10.96 0.12 -3.24
CA ARG A 11 -11.68 -0.68 -2.27
C ARG A 11 -13.10 -0.92 -2.76
N SER A 12 -13.62 -2.10 -2.49
CA SER A 12 -15.04 -2.40 -2.57
C SER A 12 -15.59 -2.66 -1.17
N ARG A 13 -16.86 -2.29 -0.95
CA ARG A 13 -17.62 -2.60 0.27
C ARG A 13 -18.78 -3.56 0.02
N ASP A 14 -18.93 -4.00 -1.22
CA ASP A 14 -20.04 -4.81 -1.74
C ASP A 14 -19.51 -6.02 -2.52
N VAL A 15 -18.39 -6.60 -2.07
CA VAL A 15 -17.84 -7.85 -2.61
C VAL A 15 -17.45 -7.75 -4.10
N GLY A 16 -17.06 -6.55 -4.53
CA GLY A 16 -16.49 -6.27 -5.85
C GLY A 16 -17.48 -5.75 -6.88
N GLU A 17 -18.74 -5.48 -6.50
CA GLU A 17 -19.74 -4.87 -7.40
C GLU A 17 -19.40 -3.41 -7.74
N THR A 18 -19.01 -2.62 -6.73
CA THR A 18 -18.52 -1.25 -6.90
C THR A 18 -17.15 -1.05 -6.27
N TRP A 19 -16.40 -0.12 -6.84
CA TRP A 19 -15.04 0.20 -6.43
C TRP A 19 -14.87 1.70 -6.28
N GLU A 20 -14.34 2.12 -5.14
CA GLU A 20 -13.95 3.50 -4.88
C GLU A 20 -12.43 3.61 -4.81
N ARG A 21 -11.89 4.73 -5.29
CA ARG A 21 -10.47 5.03 -5.13
C ARG A 21 -10.22 5.39 -3.67
N VAL A 22 -9.26 4.71 -3.05
CA VAL A 22 -8.80 5.03 -1.70
C VAL A 22 -7.97 6.31 -1.74
N ASP A 23 -8.27 7.24 -0.84
CA ASP A 23 -7.45 8.44 -0.64
C ASP A 23 -6.25 8.11 0.25
N LEU A 24 -5.05 8.27 -0.30
CA LEU A 24 -3.79 8.09 0.41
C LEU A 24 -3.18 9.43 0.84
N GLY A 25 -3.91 10.54 0.65
CA GLY A 25 -3.42 11.91 0.81
C GLY A 25 -2.48 12.36 -0.31
N GLU A 26 -2.09 11.46 -1.21
CA GLU A 26 -1.21 11.72 -2.35
C GLU A 26 -1.37 10.65 -3.45
N THR A 27 -0.82 10.95 -4.63
CA THR A 27 -0.62 9.95 -5.67
C THR A 27 0.65 9.16 -5.37
N ALA A 28 0.52 7.85 -5.12
CA ALA A 28 1.66 6.98 -4.95
C ALA A 28 2.57 7.03 -6.19
N SER A 29 3.86 7.30 -5.98
CA SER A 29 4.79 7.60 -7.08
C SER A 29 5.27 6.36 -7.86
N SER A 30 4.76 5.17 -7.54
CA SER A 30 5.06 3.92 -8.25
C SER A 30 3.98 2.87 -8.02
N ARG A 31 4.02 1.78 -8.79
CA ARG A 31 3.04 0.68 -8.69
C ARG A 31 2.90 0.17 -7.26
N MET A 32 1.66 -0.14 -6.87
CA MET A 32 1.39 -0.92 -5.67
C MET A 32 1.89 -2.35 -5.91
N PHE A 33 2.64 -2.88 -4.95
CA PHE A 33 3.36 -4.14 -5.10
C PHE A 33 2.81 -5.24 -4.19
N GLN A 34 2.39 -4.87 -2.97
CA GLN A 34 1.85 -5.81 -2.00
C GLN A 34 0.80 -5.13 -1.11
N ILE A 35 -0.14 -5.95 -0.64
CA ILE A 35 -1.10 -5.64 0.43
C ILE A 35 -1.04 -6.77 1.46
N ALA A 36 -1.12 -6.42 2.74
CA ALA A 36 -1.20 -7.35 3.87
C ALA A 36 -2.24 -6.84 4.87
N ILE A 37 -2.96 -7.76 5.49
CA ILE A 37 -3.92 -7.49 6.56
C ILE A 37 -3.43 -8.24 7.80
N ASP A 38 -3.36 -7.56 8.94
CA ASP A 38 -2.97 -8.17 10.20
C ASP A 38 -4.06 -9.17 10.67
N PRO A 39 -3.74 -10.47 10.85
CA PRO A 39 -4.71 -11.46 11.30
C PRO A 39 -5.14 -11.27 12.76
N ALA A 40 -4.33 -10.63 13.60
CA ALA A 40 -4.66 -10.30 14.99
C ALA A 40 -5.49 -9.02 15.11
N ALA A 41 -5.35 -8.10 14.14
CA ALA A 41 -6.13 -6.86 14.06
C ALA A 41 -6.59 -6.59 12.61
N PRO A 42 -7.71 -7.16 12.15
CA PRO A 42 -8.12 -7.06 10.73
C PRO A 42 -8.42 -5.65 10.20
N SER A 43 -8.53 -4.64 11.07
CA SER A 43 -8.60 -3.23 10.64
C SER A 43 -7.22 -2.66 10.27
N HIS A 44 -6.14 -3.33 10.62
CA HIS A 44 -4.77 -2.94 10.28
C HIS A 44 -4.40 -3.49 8.91
N ILE A 45 -4.16 -2.58 7.97
CA ILE A 45 -3.87 -2.89 6.57
C ILE A 45 -2.59 -2.17 6.18
N HIS A 46 -1.72 -2.89 5.48
CA HIS A 46 -0.45 -2.36 5.02
C HIS A 46 -0.28 -2.59 3.53
N CYS A 47 0.16 -1.56 2.83
CA CYS A 47 0.44 -1.59 1.40
C CYS A 47 1.85 -1.07 1.15
N CYS A 48 2.54 -1.61 0.16
CA CYS A 48 3.83 -1.10 -0.25
C CYS A 48 3.90 -0.84 -1.75
N THR A 49 4.71 0.15 -2.12
CA THR A 49 5.01 0.44 -3.52
C THR A 49 6.35 -0.15 -3.93
N TYR A 50 6.59 -0.19 -5.23
CA TYR A 50 7.84 -0.68 -5.80
C TYR A 50 9.10 0.06 -5.31
N TYR A 51 8.99 1.36 -4.98
CA TYR A 51 10.12 2.15 -4.48
C TYR A 51 10.21 2.23 -2.94
N GLY A 52 9.51 1.35 -2.22
CA GLY A 52 9.65 1.21 -0.77
C GLY A 52 8.80 2.16 0.07
N GLN A 53 7.83 2.87 -0.54
CA GLN A 53 6.83 3.60 0.24
C GLN A 53 5.89 2.59 0.88
N VAL A 54 5.60 2.77 2.16
CA VAL A 54 4.66 1.94 2.93
C VAL A 54 3.51 2.82 3.36
N TYR A 55 2.30 2.38 3.05
CA TYR A 55 1.05 2.97 3.50
C TYR A 55 0.43 2.03 4.54
N SER A 56 0.02 2.58 5.68
CA SER A 56 -0.57 1.82 6.78
C SER A 56 -1.88 2.46 7.21
N SER A 57 -2.92 1.65 7.39
CA SER A 57 -4.20 2.03 7.98
C SER A 57 -4.44 1.18 9.22
N GLU A 58 -5.07 1.75 10.24
CA GLU A 58 -5.48 1.05 11.47
C GLU A 58 -7.02 0.96 11.60
N ASP A 59 -7.75 1.55 10.65
CA ASP A 59 -9.21 1.74 10.67
C ASP A 59 -9.93 1.08 9.49
N GLY A 60 -9.36 0.03 8.90
CA GLY A 60 -9.97 -0.71 7.80
C GLY A 60 -9.85 -0.01 6.44
N GLY A 61 -8.85 0.87 6.30
CA GLY A 61 -8.54 1.58 5.07
C GLY A 61 -9.29 2.89 4.87
N ASP A 62 -9.88 3.45 5.94
CA ASP A 62 -10.57 4.74 5.89
C ASP A 62 -9.60 5.92 6.00
N SER A 63 -8.52 5.77 6.77
CA SER A 63 -7.40 6.70 6.81
C SER A 63 -6.06 5.97 6.71
N TRP A 64 -5.06 6.66 6.16
CA TRP A 64 -3.75 6.09 5.87
C TRP A 64 -2.64 7.02 6.34
N SER A 65 -1.62 6.41 6.93
CA SER A 65 -0.33 7.02 7.24
C SER A 65 0.73 6.52 6.25
N LYS A 66 1.73 7.35 5.98
CA LYS A 66 2.82 7.01 5.06
C LYS A 66 4.15 6.96 5.78
N SER A 67 4.92 5.92 5.49
CA SER A 67 6.31 5.75 5.89
C SER A 67 7.16 5.41 4.66
N GLN A 68 8.48 5.59 4.78
CA GLN A 68 9.44 5.25 3.73
C GLN A 68 10.46 4.27 4.31
N ILE A 69 10.68 3.15 3.62
CA ILE A 69 11.76 2.23 4.00
C ILE A 69 13.10 2.93 3.74
N PRO A 70 14.07 2.86 4.67
CA PRO A 70 15.39 3.44 4.47
C PRO A 70 16.00 3.07 3.10
N ALA A 71 16.51 4.07 2.38
CA ALA A 71 16.91 3.93 0.97
C ALA A 71 18.03 2.89 0.75
N GLU A 72 18.88 2.67 1.76
CA GLU A 72 19.94 1.65 1.76
C GLU A 72 19.38 0.23 1.66
N ILE A 73 18.17 0.01 2.18
CA ILE A 73 17.46 -1.27 2.12
C ILE A 73 16.70 -1.38 0.77
N SER A 74 16.12 -0.29 0.28
CA SER A 74 15.24 -0.31 -0.90
C SER A 74 15.97 -0.41 -2.26
N ARG A 75 17.13 0.26 -2.44
CA ARG A 75 17.71 0.45 -3.79
C ARG A 75 18.70 -0.60 -4.25
N SER A 76 19.28 -1.39 -3.34
CA SER A 76 20.40 -2.28 -3.69
C SER A 76 20.06 -3.78 -3.70
N ASN A 77 18.98 -4.22 -3.05
CA ASN A 77 18.83 -5.64 -2.72
C ASN A 77 17.52 -6.32 -3.14
N HIS A 78 16.68 -5.72 -4.01
CA HIS A 78 15.35 -6.28 -4.33
C HIS A 78 14.60 -6.68 -3.04
N VAL A 79 14.58 -5.79 -2.05
CA VAL A 79 14.00 -6.12 -0.75
C VAL A 79 12.49 -6.11 -0.87
N TYR A 80 11.89 -7.25 -0.59
CA TYR A 80 10.45 -7.41 -0.41
C TYR A 80 10.13 -6.96 1.01
N PRO A 81 9.41 -5.84 1.21
CA PRO A 81 8.93 -5.51 2.54
C PRO A 81 7.96 -6.60 2.98
N MET A 82 8.35 -7.37 3.99
CA MET A 82 7.39 -8.16 4.74
C MET A 82 6.74 -7.24 5.75
N VAL A 83 5.45 -7.03 5.58
CA VAL A 83 4.63 -6.46 6.64
C VAL A 83 3.96 -7.63 7.34
N CYS A 84 4.34 -7.87 8.58
CA CYS A 84 3.73 -8.84 9.46
C CYS A 84 3.05 -8.09 10.62
N GLY A 85 1.84 -8.53 10.98
CA GLY A 85 1.20 -8.23 12.26
C GLY A 85 1.72 -9.16 13.34
#